data_AF-X0YNL0-F1
#
_entry.id   AF-X0YNL0-F1
#
_cell.length_a   1.000
_cell.length_b   1.000
_cell.length_c   1.000
_cell.angle_alpha   90.00
_cell.angle_beta   90.00
_cell.angle_gamma   90.00
#
_symmetry.space_group_name_H-M   'P 1'
#
loop_
_entity.id
_entity.type
_entity.pdbx_description
1 polymer ?
#
loop_
_entity_poly.entity_id
_entity_poly.type
_entity_poly.pdbx_seq_one_letter_code
_entity_poly.pdbx_strand_id
1 'polypeptide(L)'
;DFRRHGHHHDPAYNHLALHLVFWPDEPQETMLASGRRVPVAALAPWVERRQEEIHRWLEQPPLWQEPCRSAPSRMGDEAVAAVLDRLGDIRFRRRTAELRRALARQDRDEALYCALLEALGYGGNREAFLHLAQRLPWPALRGLLLDVPPQQRAAAALEVLAEAARWPPSLAWQTAGLRPGNHPARRLEAAA
;
A
#
# COMPACT_ATOMS: atom_id res chain seq x y z
N ASP A 1 10.23 -13.31 9.14
CA ASP A 1 9.23 -12.88 8.11
C ASP A 1 9.79 -12.58 6.70
N PHE A 2 11.05 -12.17 6.56
CA PHE A 2 11.63 -11.73 5.27
C PHE A 2 11.51 -12.75 4.11
N ARG A 3 11.83 -14.03 4.36
CA ARG A 3 11.67 -15.10 3.36
C ARG A 3 10.21 -15.43 3.06
N ARG A 4 9.37 -15.48 4.11
CA ARG A 4 7.93 -15.76 4.00
C ARG A 4 7.22 -14.76 3.08
N HIS A 5 7.64 -13.50 3.12
CA HIS A 5 7.14 -12.46 2.22
C HIS A 5 7.87 -12.37 0.87
N GLY A 6 8.81 -13.28 0.57
CA GLY A 6 9.51 -13.32 -0.71
C GLY A 6 10.60 -12.25 -0.88
N HIS A 7 10.91 -11.43 0.12
CA HIS A 7 11.86 -10.31 -0.02
C HIS A 7 13.28 -10.74 -0.40
N HIS A 8 13.69 -11.96 -0.05
CA HIS A 8 14.95 -12.56 -0.50
C HIS A 8 15.08 -12.74 -2.02
N HIS A 9 13.98 -12.67 -2.78
CA HIS A 9 13.97 -12.70 -4.23
C HIS A 9 13.68 -11.33 -4.86
N ASP A 10 13.44 -10.30 -4.06
CA ASP A 10 13.09 -8.97 -4.54
C ASP A 10 14.36 -8.09 -4.67
N PRO A 11 14.74 -7.66 -5.89
CA PRO A 11 15.90 -6.81 -6.11
C PRO A 11 15.85 -5.47 -5.38
N ALA A 12 14.67 -4.97 -4.97
CA ALA A 12 14.54 -3.75 -4.18
C ALA A 12 15.29 -3.83 -2.83
N TYR A 13 15.51 -5.05 -2.32
CA TYR A 13 16.24 -5.31 -1.09
C TYR A 13 17.74 -5.54 -1.32
N ASN A 14 18.25 -5.43 -2.56
CA ASN A 14 19.69 -5.60 -2.85
C ASN A 14 20.59 -4.55 -2.21
N HIS A 15 20.03 -3.52 -1.59
CA HIS A 15 20.77 -2.53 -0.80
C HIS A 15 20.63 -2.74 0.72
N LEU A 16 19.97 -3.83 1.15
CA LEU A 16 19.86 -4.18 2.57
C LEU A 16 21.27 -4.41 3.14
N ALA A 17 21.62 -3.65 4.18
CA ALA A 17 22.91 -3.73 4.86
C ALA A 17 22.85 -4.56 6.15
N LEU A 18 21.67 -4.64 6.79
CA LEU A 18 21.43 -5.37 8.03
C LEU A 18 19.98 -5.84 8.08
N HIS A 19 19.74 -7.12 8.38
CA HIS A 19 18.40 -7.63 8.60
C HIS A 19 18.12 -7.70 10.11
N LEU A 20 17.37 -6.72 10.62
CA LEU A 20 16.96 -6.66 12.01
C LEU A 20 15.71 -7.52 12.24
N VAL A 21 15.80 -8.46 13.17
CA VAL A 21 14.68 -9.30 13.63
C VAL A 21 14.52 -9.16 15.13
N PHE A 22 13.32 -9.39 15.66
CA PHE A 22 13.14 -9.38 17.11
C PHE A 22 13.68 -10.68 17.72
N TRP A 23 13.11 -11.82 17.34
CA TRP A 23 13.63 -13.15 17.66
C TRP A 23 14.34 -13.77 16.44
N PRO A 24 15.39 -14.57 16.66
CA PRO A 24 16.00 -15.33 15.58
C PRO A 24 15.14 -16.55 15.23
N ASP A 25 14.64 -16.64 14.00
CA ASP A 25 13.91 -17.81 13.53
C ASP A 25 14.84 -18.86 12.85
N GLU A 26 15.88 -18.42 12.12
CA GLU A 26 16.90 -19.21 11.38
C GLU A 26 17.86 -18.24 10.62
N PRO A 27 18.92 -18.72 9.91
CA PRO A 27 20.36 -18.57 10.24
C PRO A 27 20.89 -17.13 10.41
N GLN A 28 22.15 -16.98 10.88
CA GLN A 28 22.82 -15.69 11.14
C GLN A 28 22.93 -14.73 9.94
N GLU A 29 22.57 -15.19 8.74
CA GLU A 29 22.66 -14.41 7.50
C GLU A 29 21.42 -14.60 6.62
N THR A 30 21.02 -13.52 5.96
CA THR A 30 19.97 -13.50 4.93
C THR A 30 20.61 -13.37 3.57
N MET A 31 20.32 -14.31 2.67
CA MET A 31 20.71 -14.23 1.27
C MET A 31 19.70 -13.34 0.52
N LEU A 32 20.22 -12.34 -0.21
CA LEU A 32 19.45 -11.45 -1.06
C LEU A 32 19.34 -11.97 -2.49
N ALA A 33 18.49 -11.33 -3.30
CA ALA A 33 18.31 -11.68 -4.71
C ALA A 33 19.59 -11.52 -5.54
N SER A 34 20.44 -10.55 -5.16
CA SER A 34 21.79 -10.35 -5.70
C SER A 34 22.81 -11.45 -5.36
N GLY A 35 22.44 -12.41 -4.50
CA GLY A 35 23.36 -13.41 -3.95
C GLY A 35 24.18 -12.91 -2.76
N ARG A 36 24.12 -11.61 -2.43
CA ARG A 36 24.81 -11.07 -1.24
C ARG A 36 24.20 -11.65 0.04
N ARG A 37 25.07 -12.00 0.99
CA ARG A 37 24.69 -12.39 2.36
C ARG A 37 24.76 -11.17 3.27
N VAL A 38 23.69 -10.96 4.03
CA VAL A 38 23.54 -9.83 4.95
C VAL A 38 23.41 -10.35 6.37
N PRO A 39 24.13 -9.79 7.34
CA PRO A 39 24.01 -10.22 8.73
C PRO A 39 22.59 -10.04 9.26
N VAL A 40 22.15 -11.00 10.08
CA VAL A 40 20.90 -10.94 10.84
C VAL A 40 21.23 -10.53 12.27
N ALA A 41 20.67 -9.43 12.73
CA ALA A 41 20.79 -8.99 14.13
C ALA A 41 19.46 -9.21 14.85
N ALA A 42 19.49 -10.09 15.86
CA ALA A 42 18.35 -10.34 16.75
C ALA A 42 18.35 -9.32 17.90
N LEU A 43 17.25 -8.59 18.05
CA LEU A 43 17.10 -7.56 19.06
C LEU A 43 16.77 -8.14 20.44
N ALA A 44 16.04 -9.25 20.52
CA ALA A 44 15.54 -9.76 21.79
C ALA A 44 16.66 -10.00 22.84
N PRO A 45 17.78 -10.67 22.53
CA PRO A 45 18.86 -10.84 23.52
C PRO A 45 19.50 -9.52 23.98
N TRP A 46 19.47 -8.47 23.15
CA TRP A 46 19.96 -7.15 23.51
C TRP A 46 18.94 -6.42 24.40
N VAL A 47 17.65 -6.51 24.06
CA VAL A 47 16.54 -5.91 24.83
C VAL A 47 16.45 -6.53 26.22
N GLU A 48 16.49 -7.85 26.32
CA GLU A 48 16.41 -8.57 27.59
C GLU A 48 17.56 -8.17 28.53
N ARG A 49 18.79 -8.13 28.01
CA ARG A 49 19.97 -7.75 28.81
C ARG A 49 19.94 -6.30 29.28
N ARG A 50 19.23 -5.43 28.56
CA ARG A 50 19.12 -3.99 28.86
C ARG A 50 17.73 -3.59 29.30
N GLN A 51 16.90 -4.53 29.76
CA GLN A 51 15.49 -4.25 30.02
C GLN A 51 15.31 -3.10 31.01
N GLU A 52 16.06 -3.08 32.12
CA GLU A 52 16.03 -2.00 33.11
C GLU A 52 16.49 -0.65 32.55
N GLU A 53 17.53 -0.65 31.70
CA GLU A 53 18.03 0.55 31.04
C GLU A 53 17.03 1.09 30.01
N ILE A 54 16.41 0.20 29.23
CA ILE A 54 15.36 0.53 28.26
C ILE A 54 14.15 1.11 28.99
N HIS A 55 13.71 0.51 30.10
CA HIS A 55 12.65 1.09 30.94
C HIS A 55 13.01 2.52 31.35
N ARG A 56 14.22 2.74 31.86
CA ARG A 56 14.70 4.08 32.22
C ARG A 56 14.75 5.04 31.05
N TRP A 57 15.13 4.59 29.85
CA TRP A 57 15.11 5.43 28.65
C TRP A 57 13.69 5.79 28.20
N LEU A 58 12.75 4.86 28.31
CA LEU A 58 11.34 5.09 27.98
C LEU A 58 10.65 6.04 28.98
N GLU A 59 11.17 6.11 30.21
CA GLU A 59 10.77 7.11 31.21
C GLU A 59 11.33 8.52 30.89
N GLN A 60 12.37 8.62 30.04
CA GLN A 60 12.92 9.90 29.61
C GLN A 60 12.19 10.46 28.38
N PRO A 61 12.22 11.79 28.19
CA PRO A 61 11.73 12.39 26.95
C PRO A 61 12.46 11.79 25.73
N PRO A 62 11.72 11.39 24.69
CA PRO A 62 12.33 10.76 23.52
C PRO A 62 13.28 11.72 22.79
N LEU A 63 14.41 11.17 22.33
CA LEU A 63 15.47 11.91 21.63
C LEU A 63 14.99 12.63 20.36
N TRP A 64 13.91 12.12 19.77
CA TRP A 64 13.24 12.73 18.63
C TRP A 64 11.72 12.66 18.81
N GLN A 65 11.04 13.70 18.36
CA GLN A 65 9.59 13.79 18.36
C GLN A 65 9.12 14.38 17.04
N GLU A 66 7.98 13.90 16.56
CA GLU A 66 7.31 14.47 15.41
C GLU A 66 7.02 15.95 15.68
N PRO A 67 7.19 16.84 14.68
CA PRO A 67 6.91 18.27 14.88
C PRO A 67 5.49 18.56 15.41
N CYS A 68 4.53 17.70 15.09
CA CYS A 68 3.14 17.81 15.54
C CYS A 68 2.88 17.22 16.94
N ARG A 69 3.81 16.49 17.54
CA ARG A 69 3.60 15.83 18.84
C ARG A 69 3.28 16.81 19.97
N SER A 70 3.88 18.00 19.92
CA SER A 70 3.63 19.08 20.88
C SER A 70 2.45 19.97 20.51
N ALA A 71 1.75 19.71 19.40
CA ALA A 71 0.63 20.55 18.98
C ALA A 71 -0.49 20.62 20.04
N PRO A 72 -0.96 19.50 20.64
CA PRO A 72 -1.98 19.55 21.69
C PRO A 72 -1.60 20.48 22.85
N SER A 73 -0.36 20.39 23.35
CA SER A 73 0.13 21.26 24.43
C SER A 73 0.34 22.72 24.00
N ARG A 74 0.69 22.98 22.74
CA ARG A 74 1.01 24.31 22.22
C ARG A 74 -0.22 25.13 21.84
N MET A 75 -1.27 24.49 21.32
CA MET A 75 -2.46 25.16 20.77
C MET A 75 -3.77 24.70 21.43
N GLY A 76 -3.76 23.64 22.24
CA GLY A 76 -4.94 23.05 22.86
C GLY A 76 -5.59 21.98 21.99
N ASP A 77 -6.15 20.96 22.63
CA ASP A 77 -6.77 19.80 21.97
C ASP A 77 -7.88 20.21 21.00
N GLU A 78 -8.73 21.16 21.40
CA GLU A 78 -9.83 21.67 20.59
C GLU A 78 -9.33 22.36 19.32
N ALA A 79 -8.25 23.15 19.42
CA ALA A 79 -7.66 23.80 18.25
C ALA A 79 -7.02 22.79 17.30
N VAL A 80 -6.35 21.76 17.83
CA VAL A 80 -5.80 20.66 17.01
C VAL A 80 -6.93 19.93 16.29
N ALA A 81 -8.00 19.57 17.01
CA ALA A 81 -9.17 18.91 16.44
C ALA A 81 -9.78 19.76 15.32
N ALA A 82 -10.02 21.06 15.57
CA ALA A 82 -10.57 21.96 14.56
C ALA A 82 -9.68 22.09 13.31
N VAL A 83 -8.35 22.09 13.46
CA VAL A 83 -7.42 22.09 12.33
C VAL A 83 -7.51 20.77 11.55
N LEU A 84 -7.52 19.63 12.24
CA LEU A 84 -7.64 18.31 11.61
C LEU A 84 -8.97 18.16 10.88
N ASP A 85 -10.07 18.60 11.49
CA ASP A 85 -11.41 18.60 10.88
C ASP A 85 -11.43 19.47 9.63
N ARG A 86 -10.93 20.70 9.71
CA ARG A 86 -10.85 21.60 8.55
C ARG A 86 -10.04 21.00 7.41
N LEU A 87 -8.88 20.42 7.69
CA LEU A 87 -8.03 19.80 6.66
C LEU A 87 -8.67 18.51 6.10
N GLY A 88 -9.35 17.75 6.95
CA GLY A 88 -10.18 16.61 6.58
C GLY A 88 -11.28 17.03 5.59
N ASP A 89 -12.00 18.10 5.92
CA ASP A 89 -13.05 18.71 5.11
C ASP A 89 -12.52 19.17 3.74
N ILE A 90 -11.37 19.83 3.70
CA ILE A 90 -10.73 20.26 2.45
C ILE A 90 -10.42 19.04 1.57
N ARG A 91 -9.82 17.99 2.16
CA ARG A 91 -9.51 16.75 1.44
C ARG A 91 -10.78 16.06 0.94
N PHE A 92 -11.83 16.00 1.77
CA PHE A 92 -13.10 15.39 1.43
C PHE A 92 -13.79 16.14 0.29
N ARG A 93 -13.93 17.47 0.40
CA ARG A 93 -14.54 18.32 -0.64
C ARG A 93 -13.79 18.21 -1.96
N ARG A 94 -12.46 18.14 -1.95
CA ARG A 94 -11.66 17.92 -3.16
C ARG A 94 -12.02 16.58 -3.81
N ARG A 95 -12.07 15.48 -3.04
CA ARG A 95 -12.45 14.15 -3.56
C ARG A 95 -13.88 14.15 -4.10
N THR A 96 -14.82 14.78 -3.40
CA THR A 96 -16.21 14.90 -3.86
C THR A 96 -16.31 15.72 -5.16
N ALA A 97 -15.55 16.82 -5.28
CA ALA A 97 -15.54 17.63 -6.50
C ALA A 97 -14.97 16.86 -7.70
N GLU A 98 -13.92 16.06 -7.50
CA GLU A 98 -13.37 15.16 -8.52
C GLU A 98 -14.42 14.14 -9.00
N LEU A 99 -15.14 13.49 -8.07
CA LEU A 99 -16.20 12.53 -8.40
C LEU A 99 -17.39 13.18 -9.10
N ARG A 100 -17.84 14.37 -8.63
CA ARG A 100 -18.93 15.12 -9.29
C ARG A 100 -18.59 15.46 -10.74
N ARG A 101 -17.34 15.85 -11.00
CA ARG A 101 -16.85 16.11 -12.35
C ARG A 101 -16.84 14.86 -13.22
N ALA A 102 -16.49 13.70 -12.67
CA ALA A 102 -16.58 12.43 -13.39
C ALA A 102 -18.04 12.09 -13.73
N LEU A 103 -18.95 12.15 -12.74
CA LEU A 103 -20.38 11.89 -12.91
C LEU A 103 -21.07 12.83 -13.92
N ALA A 104 -20.53 14.02 -14.15
CA ALA A 104 -21.04 14.95 -15.16
C ALA A 104 -20.60 14.61 -16.60
N ARG A 105 -19.57 13.78 -16.77
CA ARG A 105 -18.96 13.45 -18.07
C ARG A 105 -19.19 12.01 -18.52
N GLN A 106 -19.47 11.10 -17.59
CA GLN A 106 -19.62 9.68 -17.88
C GLN A 106 -20.78 9.07 -17.09
N ASP A 107 -21.18 7.86 -17.47
CA ASP A 107 -22.20 7.10 -16.76
C ASP A 107 -21.84 6.87 -15.27
N ARG A 108 -22.85 6.69 -14.42
CA ARG A 108 -22.66 6.54 -12.96
C ARG A 108 -21.86 5.30 -12.60
N ASP A 109 -22.11 4.19 -13.28
CA ASP A 109 -21.40 2.94 -12.99
C ASP A 109 -19.95 3.03 -13.46
N GLU A 110 -19.69 3.67 -14.60
CA GLU A 110 -18.35 3.95 -15.10
C GLU A 110 -17.57 4.88 -14.15
N ALA A 111 -18.20 5.92 -13.62
CA ALA A 111 -17.59 6.82 -12.64
C ALA A 111 -17.23 6.09 -11.34
N LEU A 112 -18.11 5.22 -10.87
CA LEU A 112 -17.86 4.39 -9.68
C LEU A 112 -16.73 3.40 -9.93
N TYR A 113 -16.76 2.69 -11.05
CA TYR A 113 -15.73 1.73 -11.46
C TYR A 113 -14.34 2.37 -11.50
N CYS A 114 -14.18 3.47 -12.27
CA CYS A 114 -12.94 4.22 -12.33
C CYS A 114 -12.43 4.65 -10.93
N ALA A 115 -13.34 5.15 -10.07
CA ALA A 115 -12.99 5.61 -8.73
C ALA A 115 -12.55 4.48 -7.79
N LEU A 116 -13.16 3.30 -7.92
CA LEU A 116 -12.80 2.10 -7.14
C LEU A 116 -11.43 1.56 -7.56
N LEU A 117 -11.18 1.41 -8.85
CA LEU A 117 -9.88 0.94 -9.34
C LEU A 117 -8.78 1.91 -8.91
N GLU A 118 -8.96 3.22 -9.15
CA GLU A 118 -8.01 4.25 -8.70
C GLU A 118 -7.71 4.13 -7.19
N ALA A 119 -8.73 3.94 -6.36
CA ALA A 119 -8.55 3.79 -4.92
C ALA A 119 -7.79 2.51 -4.54
N LEU A 120 -8.03 1.40 -5.24
CA LEU A 120 -7.32 0.12 -5.05
C LEU A 120 -5.83 0.23 -5.37
N GLY A 121 -5.45 1.13 -6.28
CA GLY A 121 -4.05 1.35 -6.64
C GLY A 121 -3.16 1.78 -5.47
N TYR A 122 -3.69 2.54 -4.50
CA TYR A 122 -3.00 2.99 -3.27
C TYR A 122 -1.58 3.58 -3.45
N GLY A 123 -1.37 4.82 -2.98
CA GLY A 123 -0.04 5.44 -3.07
C GLY A 123 0.46 5.51 -4.52
N GLY A 124 1.58 4.85 -4.81
CA GLY A 124 2.27 4.92 -6.11
C GLY A 124 1.55 4.30 -7.31
N ASN A 125 0.62 3.35 -7.13
CA ASN A 125 -0.07 2.72 -8.27
C ASN A 125 -1.45 3.30 -8.59
N ARG A 126 -1.83 4.41 -7.93
CA ARG A 126 -3.13 5.05 -8.13
C ARG A 126 -3.40 5.40 -9.60
N GLU A 127 -2.40 5.98 -10.28
CA GLU A 127 -2.49 6.38 -11.68
C GLU A 127 -2.53 5.15 -12.61
N ALA A 128 -1.72 4.13 -12.35
CA ALA A 128 -1.72 2.89 -13.13
C ALA A 128 -3.09 2.19 -13.09
N PHE A 129 -3.72 2.12 -11.90
CA PHE A 129 -5.07 1.57 -11.78
C PHE A 129 -6.15 2.44 -12.44
N LEU A 130 -6.01 3.76 -12.42
CA LEU A 130 -6.92 4.64 -13.16
C LEU A 130 -6.79 4.42 -14.68
N HIS A 131 -5.56 4.28 -15.19
CA HIS A 131 -5.33 3.94 -16.59
C HIS A 131 -5.88 2.55 -16.96
N LEU A 132 -5.80 1.58 -16.05
CA LEU A 132 -6.43 0.28 -16.24
C LEU A 132 -7.94 0.42 -16.46
N ALA A 133 -8.62 1.17 -15.59
CA ALA A 133 -10.06 1.38 -15.70
C ALA A 133 -10.44 2.08 -17.02
N GLN A 134 -9.62 3.03 -17.48
CA GLN A 134 -9.83 3.71 -18.75
C GLN A 134 -9.61 2.80 -19.98
N ARG A 135 -8.69 1.82 -19.88
CA ARG A 135 -8.45 0.83 -20.95
C ARG A 135 -9.54 -0.21 -21.05
N LEU A 136 -10.16 -0.54 -19.92
CA LEU A 136 -11.22 -1.52 -19.83
C LEU A 136 -12.46 -0.87 -19.19
N PRO A 137 -13.23 -0.07 -19.97
CA PRO A 137 -14.43 0.58 -19.45
C PRO A 137 -15.42 -0.45 -18.88
N TRP A 138 -16.16 -0.04 -17.85
CA TRP A 138 -17.11 -0.87 -17.15
C TRP A 138 -18.14 -1.54 -18.08
N PRO A 139 -18.75 -0.87 -19.08
CA PRO A 139 -19.68 -1.54 -19.98
C PRO A 139 -19.08 -2.73 -20.73
N ALA A 140 -17.80 -2.64 -21.10
CA ALA A 140 -17.10 -3.72 -21.80
C ALA A 140 -16.83 -4.90 -20.86
N LEU A 141 -16.26 -4.63 -19.67
CA LEU A 141 -16.04 -5.66 -18.65
C LEU A 141 -17.35 -6.33 -18.23
N ARG A 142 -18.38 -5.54 -17.92
CA ARG A 142 -19.70 -6.03 -17.55
C ARG A 142 -20.30 -6.90 -18.66
N GLY A 143 -20.19 -6.49 -19.91
CA GLY A 143 -20.66 -7.27 -21.06
C GLY A 143 -20.02 -8.66 -21.08
N LEU A 144 -18.69 -8.73 -21.00
CA LEU A 144 -17.95 -10.00 -20.96
C LEU A 144 -18.37 -10.89 -19.77
N LEU A 145 -18.57 -10.30 -18.59
CA LEU A 145 -18.90 -11.07 -17.39
C LEU A 145 -20.35 -11.58 -17.34
N LEU A 146 -21.27 -10.96 -18.09
CA LEU A 146 -22.66 -11.41 -18.14
C LEU A 146 -22.79 -12.78 -18.81
N ASP A 147 -21.92 -13.07 -19.78
CA ASP A 147 -21.85 -14.36 -20.48
C ASP A 147 -21.14 -15.45 -19.66
N VAL A 148 -20.49 -15.07 -18.55
CA VAL A 148 -19.78 -15.98 -17.65
C VAL A 148 -20.69 -16.42 -16.49
N PRO A 149 -20.72 -17.73 -16.14
CA PRO A 149 -21.46 -18.23 -14.99
C PRO A 149 -21.06 -17.49 -13.69
N PRO A 150 -22.00 -17.17 -12.78
CA PRO A 150 -21.70 -16.36 -11.59
C PRO A 150 -20.51 -16.84 -10.75
N GLN A 151 -20.31 -18.15 -10.64
CA GLN A 151 -19.22 -18.76 -9.87
C GLN A 151 -17.84 -18.54 -10.49
N GLN A 152 -17.77 -18.21 -11.77
CA GLN A 152 -16.53 -18.03 -12.54
C GLN A 152 -16.22 -16.56 -12.84
N ARG A 153 -17.17 -15.64 -12.55
CA ARG A 153 -17.02 -14.21 -12.90
C ARG A 153 -15.80 -13.56 -12.27
N ALA A 154 -15.48 -13.85 -11.01
CA ALA A 154 -14.30 -13.28 -10.36
C ALA A 154 -13.00 -13.74 -11.04
N ALA A 155 -12.89 -15.04 -11.37
CA ALA A 155 -11.72 -15.54 -12.09
C ALA A 155 -11.60 -14.91 -13.49
N ALA A 156 -12.71 -14.84 -14.24
CA ALA A 156 -12.74 -14.20 -15.55
C ALA A 156 -12.41 -12.70 -15.47
N ALA A 157 -12.94 -11.98 -14.46
CA ALA A 157 -12.65 -10.56 -14.26
C ALA A 157 -11.16 -10.34 -13.99
N LEU A 158 -10.54 -11.17 -13.15
CA LEU A 158 -9.11 -11.10 -12.87
C LEU A 158 -8.27 -11.33 -14.13
N GLU A 159 -8.63 -12.33 -14.94
CA GLU A 159 -7.94 -12.62 -16.20
C GLU A 159 -8.00 -11.42 -17.16
N VAL A 160 -9.19 -10.86 -17.39
CA VAL A 160 -9.41 -9.72 -18.29
C VAL A 160 -8.69 -8.47 -17.77
N LEU A 161 -8.77 -8.18 -16.46
CA LEU A 161 -8.04 -7.06 -15.85
C LEU A 161 -6.52 -7.22 -15.98
N ALA A 162 -6.00 -8.42 -15.73
CA ALA A 162 -4.57 -8.70 -15.85
C ALA A 162 -4.09 -8.62 -17.30
N GLU A 163 -4.91 -9.03 -18.27
CA GLU A 163 -4.64 -8.87 -19.70
C GLU A 163 -4.59 -7.40 -20.10
N ALA A 164 -5.62 -6.61 -19.74
CA ALA A 164 -5.67 -5.18 -20.02
C ALA A 164 -4.48 -4.40 -19.41
N ALA A 165 -3.98 -4.86 -18.26
CA ALA A 165 -2.77 -4.31 -17.64
C ALA A 165 -1.47 -4.59 -18.44
N ARG A 166 -1.40 -5.71 -19.16
CA ARG A 166 -0.24 -6.10 -19.97
C ARG A 166 -0.30 -5.56 -21.40
N TRP A 167 -1.48 -5.13 -21.87
CA TRP A 167 -1.66 -4.58 -23.21
C TRP A 167 -0.68 -3.43 -23.50
N PRO A 168 0.05 -3.41 -24.63
CA PRO A 168 1.03 -2.37 -24.93
C PRO A 168 0.46 -0.94 -25.04
N PRO A 169 1.13 0.08 -24.48
CA PRO A 169 2.26 -0.03 -23.56
C PRO A 169 1.79 -0.62 -22.22
N SER A 170 2.51 -1.58 -21.65
CA SER A 170 2.12 -2.17 -20.37
C SER A 170 2.06 -1.13 -19.26
N LEU A 171 1.17 -1.34 -18.27
CA LEU A 171 1.07 -0.44 -17.13
C LEU A 171 2.35 -0.52 -16.28
N ALA A 172 2.91 0.64 -15.96
CA ALA A 172 4.09 0.76 -15.12
C ALA A 172 3.70 0.59 -13.64
N TRP A 173 3.79 -0.66 -13.17
CA TRP A 173 3.55 -1.00 -11.77
C TRP A 173 4.74 -0.64 -10.88
N GLN A 174 4.52 0.14 -9.84
CA GLN A 174 5.44 0.22 -8.71
C GLN A 174 5.24 -1.00 -7.81
N THR A 175 6.27 -1.83 -7.69
CA THR A 175 6.23 -3.04 -6.83
C THR A 175 7.16 -2.92 -5.62
N ALA A 176 8.19 -2.07 -5.71
CA ALA A 176 9.17 -1.86 -4.66
C ALA A 176 8.65 -1.03 -3.49
N GLY A 177 9.03 -1.41 -2.26
CA GLY A 177 8.73 -0.66 -1.03
C GLY A 177 7.26 -0.73 -0.60
N LEU A 178 6.46 -1.63 -1.19
CA LEU A 178 5.07 -1.81 -0.85
C LEU A 178 4.90 -2.87 0.23
N ARG A 179 3.90 -2.66 1.11
CA ARG A 179 3.41 -3.74 1.98
C ARG A 179 2.85 -4.87 1.11
N PRO A 180 2.98 -6.15 1.48
CA PRO A 180 2.47 -7.26 0.68
C PRO A 180 1.01 -7.12 0.23
N GLY A 181 0.12 -6.63 1.12
CA GLY A 181 -1.29 -6.38 0.80
C GLY A 181 -1.55 -5.22 -0.17
N ASN A 182 -0.55 -4.38 -0.45
CA ASN A 182 -0.63 -3.28 -1.41
C ASN A 182 -0.03 -3.64 -2.78
N HIS A 183 0.48 -4.86 -2.96
CA HIS A 183 1.06 -5.27 -4.23
C HIS A 183 0.00 -5.23 -5.36
N PRO A 184 0.32 -4.70 -6.56
CA PRO A 184 -0.64 -4.56 -7.67
C PRO A 184 -1.38 -5.85 -8.01
N ALA A 185 -0.70 -7.00 -8.03
CA ALA A 185 -1.35 -8.30 -8.27
C ALA A 185 -2.48 -8.60 -7.26
N ARG A 186 -2.24 -8.38 -5.96
CA ARG A 186 -3.26 -8.55 -4.91
C ARG A 186 -4.39 -7.54 -5.03
N ARG A 187 -4.10 -6.34 -5.52
CA ARG A 187 -5.09 -5.29 -5.75
C ARG A 187 -5.95 -5.56 -6.99
N LEU A 188 -5.40 -6.21 -8.02
CA LEU A 188 -6.16 -6.74 -9.15
C LEU A 188 -7.07 -7.90 -8.72
N GLU A 189 -6.57 -8.83 -7.91
CA GLU A 189 -7.39 -9.88 -7.30
C GLU A 189 -8.57 -9.30 -6.50
N ALA A 190 -8.34 -8.22 -5.73
CA ALA A 190 -9.38 -7.54 -4.96
C ALA A 190 -10.35 -6.70 -5.82
N ALA A 191 -9.98 -6.38 -7.07
CA ALA A 191 -10.83 -5.65 -8.01
C ALA A 191 -11.80 -6.56 -8.77
N ALA A 192 -11.49 -7.86 -8.83
CA ALA A 192 -12.22 -8.90 -9.55
C ALA A 192 -13.30 -9.55 -8.68
#